data_AF-A0A7C3K9R6-F1
#
_entry.id   AF-A0A7C3K9R6-F1
#
_cell.length_a   1.000
_cell.length_b   1.000
_cell.length_c   1.000
_cell.angle_alpha   90.00
_cell.angle_beta   90.00
_cell.angle_gamma   90.00
#
_symmetry.space_group_name_H-M   'P 1'
#
loop_
_entity.id
_entity.type
_entity.pdbx_description
1 polymer ?
#
loop_
_entity_poly.entity_id
_entity_poly.type
_entity_poly.pdbx_seq_one_letter_code
_entity_poly.pdbx_strand_id
1 'polypeptide(L)'
;MRIRKTPATVALASFLTTPSPALAAPASTTTPDLTTWILIGVGAAMLAFWIFVNGRRLLAERKALRTDDGLSEIRKLAAKGSTFGASTPMPPLSHTAETATGGRTLPAAPLASPQREALEAQAAHLERLIAQANEKLRQLDAAISRADRKVREAQALGISTSQWDPAPAPAAFQHTRLPCPEYGRAPAAAPVAAVEALPSRPEPAFAGAHASTARPGVQRVDALTRRVYELADAGLSSVEIASQLQEHTGKIDLILALRGR
;
A
#
# COMPACT_ATOMS: atom_id res chain seq x y z
N MET A 1 37.06 2.48 56.78
CA MET A 1 36.30 3.73 57.06
C MET A 1 34.82 3.43 56.78
N ARG A 2 34.01 3.25 57.83
CA ARG A 2 32.59 2.87 57.74
C ARG A 2 31.75 4.14 57.82
N ILE A 3 30.91 4.41 56.82
CA ILE A 3 29.91 5.47 56.86
C ILE A 3 28.54 4.80 56.95
N ARG A 4 27.80 5.12 58.02
CA ARG A 4 26.46 4.62 58.36
C ARG A 4 25.47 5.79 58.34
N LYS A 5 24.21 5.47 57.95
CA LYS A 5 22.92 6.14 58.26
C LYS A 5 22.68 7.49 57.51
N THR A 6 21.49 7.79 56.97
CA THR A 6 20.10 7.59 57.46
C THR A 6 19.07 7.51 56.30
N PRO A 7 17.94 6.78 56.44
CA PRO A 7 16.79 6.90 55.53
C PRO A 7 15.90 8.10 55.91
N ALA A 8 15.58 8.94 54.92
CA ALA A 8 14.65 10.05 55.08
C ALA A 8 13.20 9.55 54.96
N THR A 9 12.44 9.80 56.03
CA THR A 9 10.99 9.61 56.15
C THR A 9 10.28 10.60 55.23
N VAL A 10 9.66 10.11 54.14
CA VAL A 10 8.77 10.92 53.30
C VAL A 10 7.35 10.84 53.86
N ALA A 11 6.86 11.98 54.33
CA ALA A 11 5.50 12.15 54.83
C ALA A 11 4.49 12.06 53.66
N LEU A 12 3.57 11.10 53.77
CA LEU A 12 2.37 11.00 52.97
C LEU A 12 1.40 12.12 53.37
N ALA A 13 1.41 13.23 52.64
CA ALA A 13 0.35 14.24 52.70
C ALA A 13 -0.78 13.82 51.74
N SER A 14 -1.82 13.22 52.31
CA SER A 14 -3.07 12.91 51.64
C SER A 14 -3.81 14.20 51.27
N PHE A 15 -3.64 14.68 50.04
CA PHE A 15 -4.51 15.71 49.47
C PHE A 15 -5.83 15.06 49.02
N LEU A 16 -6.86 15.27 49.84
CA LEU A 16 -8.27 15.07 49.49
C LEU A 16 -8.66 16.11 48.43
N THR A 17 -8.42 15.79 47.16
CA THR A 17 -8.99 16.52 46.03
C THR A 17 -10.45 16.11 45.87
N THR A 18 -11.37 16.96 46.32
CA THR A 18 -12.80 16.90 45.99
C THR A 18 -12.99 16.97 44.48
N PRO A 19 -13.67 16.01 43.83
CA PRO A 19 -14.01 16.10 42.42
C PRO A 19 -15.08 17.18 42.23
N SER A 20 -14.70 18.28 41.58
CA SER A 20 -15.63 19.30 41.10
C SER A 20 -16.61 18.65 40.12
N PRO A 21 -17.93 18.88 40.22
CA PRO A 21 -18.89 18.40 39.24
C PRO A 21 -18.60 19.10 37.91
N ALA A 22 -17.89 18.39 37.04
CA ALA A 22 -17.56 18.84 35.70
C ALA A 22 -18.88 19.04 34.94
N LEU A 23 -19.12 20.29 34.55
CA LEU A 23 -20.05 20.65 33.48
C LEU A 23 -19.88 19.65 32.33
N ALA A 24 -20.93 18.88 32.07
CA ALA A 24 -21.02 18.04 30.89
C ALA A 24 -20.89 18.94 29.66
N ALA A 25 -19.70 18.94 29.05
CA ALA A 25 -19.47 19.62 27.80
C ALA A 25 -20.41 19.00 26.74
N PRO A 26 -21.12 19.82 25.95
CA PRO A 26 -22.00 19.30 24.92
C PRO A 26 -21.15 18.50 23.94
N ALA A 27 -21.47 17.21 23.79
CA ALA A 27 -20.88 16.35 22.78
C ALA A 27 -21.11 17.01 21.42
N SER A 28 -20.06 17.63 20.87
CA SER A 28 -20.08 18.18 19.53
C SER A 28 -20.20 17.02 18.55
N THR A 29 -21.43 16.71 18.16
CA THR A 29 -21.72 15.82 17.03
C THR A 29 -21.25 16.54 15.77
N THR A 30 -20.00 16.32 15.42
CA THR A 30 -19.42 16.81 14.16
C THR A 30 -20.09 16.07 13.03
N THR A 31 -21.17 16.64 12.50
CA THR A 31 -21.74 16.18 11.24
C THR A 31 -20.67 16.34 10.16
N PRO A 32 -20.25 15.25 9.49
CA PRO A 32 -19.22 15.33 8.47
C PRO A 32 -19.67 16.31 7.39
N ASP A 33 -18.84 17.33 7.18
CA ASP A 33 -19.10 18.40 6.24
C ASP A 33 -19.22 17.83 4.82
N LEU A 34 -20.01 18.48 3.95
CA LEU A 34 -20.26 17.99 2.58
C LEU A 34 -18.95 17.72 1.82
N THR A 35 -17.93 18.53 2.09
CA THR A 35 -16.57 18.40 1.56
C THR A 35 -15.93 17.06 1.90
N THR A 36 -16.16 16.52 3.11
CA THR A 36 -15.63 15.22 3.53
C THR A 36 -16.23 14.09 2.69
N TRP A 37 -17.55 14.15 2.41
CA TRP A 37 -18.20 13.16 1.55
C TRP A 37 -17.71 13.21 0.11
N ILE A 38 -17.45 14.41 -0.42
CA ILE A 38 -16.88 14.58 -1.77
C ILE A 38 -15.48 13.95 -1.85
N LEU A 39 -14.62 14.18 -0.85
CA LEU A 39 -13.27 13.61 -0.82
C LEU A 39 -13.30 12.08 -0.75
N ILE A 40 -14.18 11.51 0.06
CA ILE A 40 -14.37 10.05 0.14
C ILE A 40 -14.85 9.51 -1.21
N GLY A 41 -15.80 10.19 -1.86
CA GLY A 41 -16.31 9.82 -3.19
C GLY A 41 -15.22 9.81 -4.26
N VAL A 42 -14.40 10.86 -4.33
CA VAL A 42 -13.30 10.96 -5.30
C VAL A 42 -12.23 9.90 -5.02
N GLY A 43 -11.87 9.69 -3.76
CA GLY A 43 -10.91 8.66 -3.37
C GLY A 43 -11.36 7.25 -3.76
N ALA A 44 -12.63 6.91 -3.49
CA ALA A 44 -13.22 5.63 -3.88
C ALA A 44 -13.25 5.45 -5.41
N ALA A 45 -13.59 6.50 -6.16
CA ALA A 45 -13.59 6.47 -7.62
C ALA A 45 -12.19 6.26 -8.20
N MET A 46 -11.16 6.94 -7.67
CA MET A 46 -9.78 6.74 -8.10
C MET A 46 -9.26 5.33 -7.78
N LEU A 47 -9.59 4.79 -6.60
CA LEU A 47 -9.21 3.43 -6.23
C LEU A 47 -9.86 2.40 -7.16
N ALA A 48 -11.17 2.53 -7.43
CA ALA A 48 -11.87 1.67 -8.37
C ALA A 48 -11.29 1.77 -9.78
N PHE A 49 -10.95 2.97 -10.24
CA PHE A 49 -10.29 3.19 -11.53
C PHE A 49 -8.91 2.52 -11.58
N TRP A 50 -8.10 2.65 -10.53
CA TRP A 50 -6.79 2.01 -10.44
C TRP A 50 -6.90 0.48 -10.46
N ILE A 51 -7.84 -0.10 -9.69
CA ILE A 51 -8.14 -1.54 -9.70
C ILE A 51 -8.60 -1.98 -11.09
N PHE A 52 -9.42 -1.18 -11.78
CA PHE A 52 -9.89 -1.50 -13.12
C PHE A 52 -8.76 -1.49 -14.16
N VAL A 53 -7.90 -0.45 -14.16
CA VAL A 53 -6.77 -0.32 -15.10
C VAL A 53 -5.75 -1.44 -14.86
N ASN A 54 -5.33 -1.67 -13.61
CA ASN A 54 -4.40 -2.74 -13.28
C ASN A 54 -5.03 -4.13 -13.42
N GLY A 55 -6.31 -4.27 -13.09
CA GLY A 55 -7.07 -5.50 -13.23
C GLY A 55 -7.18 -5.94 -14.70
N ARG A 56 -7.41 -5.00 -15.63
CA ARG A 56 -7.40 -5.31 -17.07
C ARG A 56 -6.04 -5.79 -17.56
N ARG A 57 -4.96 -5.24 -17.01
CA ARG A 57 -3.59 -5.70 -17.33
C ARG A 57 -3.38 -7.15 -16.88
N LEU A 58 -3.84 -7.51 -15.68
CA LEU A 58 -3.79 -8.89 -15.16
C LEU A 58 -4.70 -9.86 -15.92
N LEU A 59 -5.86 -9.39 -16.39
CA LEU A 59 -6.79 -10.18 -17.21
C LEU A 59 -6.26 -10.44 -18.63
N ALA A 60 -5.49 -9.51 -19.20
CA ALA A 60 -4.82 -9.71 -20.49
C ALA A 60 -3.74 -10.81 -20.40
N GLU A 61 -2.96 -10.81 -19.31
CA GLU A 61 -1.97 -11.88 -19.07
C GLU A 61 -2.62 -13.24 -18.83
N ARG A 62 -3.78 -13.30 -18.15
CA ARG A 62 -4.54 -14.56 -18.00
C ARG A 62 -5.14 -15.09 -19.30
N LYS A 63 -5.45 -14.24 -20.28
CA LYS A 63 -5.89 -14.70 -21.60
C LYS A 63 -4.72 -15.26 -22.41
N ALA A 64 -3.53 -14.66 -22.33
CA ALA A 64 -2.34 -15.20 -23.00
C ALA A 64 -1.95 -16.59 -22.49
N LEU A 65 -2.17 -16.88 -21.21
CA LEU A 65 -1.95 -18.21 -20.62
C LEU A 65 -3.06 -19.23 -20.91
N ARG A 66 -4.20 -18.80 -21.48
CA ARG A 66 -5.36 -19.68 -21.77
C ARG A 66 -5.49 -20.05 -23.25
N THR A 67 -4.74 -19.39 -24.13
CA THR A 67 -4.72 -19.73 -25.56
C THR A 67 -3.66 -20.82 -25.83
N ASP A 68 -4.13 -22.06 -25.75
CA ASP A 68 -3.84 -23.21 -26.62
C ASP A 68 -2.47 -23.89 -26.78
N ASP A 69 -1.33 -23.38 -26.27
CA ASP A 69 -0.07 -24.12 -26.50
C ASP A 69 0.22 -25.26 -25.50
N GLY A 70 -0.27 -25.18 -24.26
CA GLY A 70 0.08 -26.15 -23.22
C GLY A 70 -0.57 -27.54 -23.34
N LEU A 71 -1.77 -27.62 -23.93
CA LEU A 71 -2.50 -28.90 -24.03
C LEU A 71 -2.01 -29.78 -25.20
N SER A 72 -1.38 -29.19 -26.21
CA SER A 72 -0.84 -29.93 -27.36
C SER A 72 0.45 -30.68 -27.01
N GLU A 73 1.30 -30.11 -26.16
CA GLU A 73 2.50 -30.74 -25.59
C GLU A 73 2.15 -31.94 -24.70
N ILE A 74 1.15 -31.81 -23.82
CA ILE A 74 0.74 -32.91 -22.92
C ILE A 74 0.13 -34.08 -23.72
N ARG A 75 -0.63 -33.80 -24.80
CA ARG A 75 -1.12 -34.87 -25.70
C ARG A 75 0.00 -35.53 -26.50
N LYS A 76 1.02 -34.78 -26.92
CA LYS A 76 2.21 -35.33 -27.59
C LYS A 76 3.04 -36.22 -26.65
N LEU A 77 3.13 -35.88 -25.37
CA LEU A 77 3.83 -36.69 -24.38
C LEU A 77 3.03 -37.94 -23.96
N ALA A 78 1.70 -37.83 -23.85
CA ALA A 78 0.83 -38.97 -23.56
C ALA A 78 0.81 -40.02 -24.70
N ALA A 79 0.90 -39.59 -25.96
CA ALA A 79 1.01 -40.51 -27.09
C ALA A 79 2.38 -41.23 -27.18
N LYS A 80 3.42 -40.72 -26.50
CA LYS A 80 4.79 -41.24 -26.59
C LYS A 80 5.19 -42.16 -25.42
N GLY A 81 4.32 -42.33 -24.41
CA GLY A 81 4.62 -43.12 -23.20
C GLY A 81 3.97 -44.52 -23.11
N SER A 82 3.11 -44.93 -24.04
CA SER A 82 2.30 -46.16 -23.92
C SER A 82 3.01 -47.46 -24.39
N THR A 83 4.30 -47.61 -24.09
CA THR A 83 5.04 -48.87 -24.34
C THR A 83 6.03 -49.14 -23.22
N PHE A 84 5.54 -49.40 -22.01
CA PHE A 84 6.29 -50.07 -20.94
C PHE A 84 5.23 -50.75 -20.06
N GLY A 85 5.07 -52.06 -20.04
CA GLY A 85 6.10 -53.07 -19.90
C GLY A 85 5.86 -53.73 -18.54
N ALA A 86 5.40 -54.97 -18.59
CA ALA A 86 4.82 -55.72 -17.49
C ALA A 86 5.78 -56.04 -16.32
N SER A 87 5.16 -56.38 -15.18
CA SER A 87 5.62 -57.29 -14.13
C SER A 87 6.79 -56.90 -13.24
N THR A 88 6.53 -56.70 -11.93
CA THR A 88 7.26 -57.43 -10.88
C THR A 88 6.42 -57.50 -9.58
N PRO A 89 6.34 -58.65 -8.88
CA PRO A 89 5.51 -58.86 -7.68
C PRO A 89 6.26 -58.61 -6.35
N MET A 90 5.49 -58.44 -5.27
CA MET A 90 5.89 -58.29 -3.87
C MET A 90 6.86 -59.37 -3.34
N PRO A 91 7.57 -59.04 -2.24
CA PRO A 91 7.73 -59.98 -1.13
C PRO A 91 7.39 -59.38 0.28
N PRO A 92 7.30 -60.25 1.32
CA PRO A 92 6.42 -60.03 2.48
C PRO A 92 7.10 -59.55 3.77
N LEU A 93 6.23 -59.20 4.71
CA LEU A 93 6.36 -58.86 6.13
C LEU A 93 7.40 -59.67 6.92
N SER A 94 8.12 -59.01 7.83
CA SER A 94 8.39 -59.43 9.23
C SER A 94 9.25 -58.39 9.94
N HIS A 95 8.80 -57.85 11.07
CA HIS A 95 9.54 -57.83 12.35
C HIS A 95 8.71 -57.11 13.42
N THR A 96 8.25 -57.93 14.34
CA THR A 96 7.68 -57.64 15.66
C THR A 96 8.78 -57.21 16.63
N ALA A 97 8.60 -56.09 17.32
CA ALA A 97 9.17 -55.87 18.63
C ALA A 97 8.29 -54.89 19.41
N GLU A 98 7.61 -55.45 20.40
CA GLU A 98 6.76 -54.79 21.37
C GLU A 98 7.55 -53.74 22.17
N THR A 99 6.97 -52.57 22.37
CA THR A 99 7.18 -51.82 23.60
C THR A 99 5.85 -51.20 24.00
N ALA A 100 5.22 -51.87 24.96
CA ALA A 100 4.00 -51.47 25.60
C ALA A 100 4.22 -50.12 26.30
N THR A 101 3.53 -49.08 25.82
CA THR A 101 3.19 -47.92 26.65
C THR A 101 1.77 -47.54 26.26
N GLY A 102 0.83 -47.89 27.15
CA GLY A 102 -0.59 -47.68 26.98
C GLY A 102 -0.93 -46.19 26.90
N GLY A 103 -0.82 -45.63 25.70
CA GLY A 103 -1.48 -44.40 25.30
C GLY A 103 -2.56 -44.77 24.30
N ARG A 104 -3.81 -44.45 24.62
CA ARG A 104 -5.02 -44.71 23.82
C ARG A 104 -4.85 -44.08 22.42
N THR A 105 -4.25 -44.81 21.49
CA THR A 105 -4.15 -44.45 20.07
C THR A 105 -5.54 -44.58 19.49
N LEU A 106 -6.28 -43.48 19.47
CA LEU A 106 -7.43 -43.34 18.59
C LEU A 106 -6.94 -43.67 17.17
N PRO A 107 -7.64 -44.56 16.43
CA PRO A 107 -7.26 -44.90 15.07
C PRO A 107 -7.26 -43.60 14.26
N ALA A 108 -6.08 -43.14 13.88
CA ALA A 108 -5.88 -42.00 13.01
C ALA A 108 -6.50 -42.35 11.65
N ALA A 109 -7.79 -42.04 11.51
CA ALA A 109 -8.54 -42.28 10.29
C ALA A 109 -7.83 -41.56 9.12
N PRO A 110 -7.64 -42.22 7.96
CA PRO A 110 -6.91 -41.69 6.80
C PRO A 110 -7.72 -40.63 6.03
N LEU A 111 -8.32 -39.66 6.72
CA LEU A 111 -9.26 -38.68 6.16
C LEU A 111 -8.61 -37.39 5.64
N ALA A 112 -7.30 -37.37 5.36
CA ALA A 112 -6.61 -36.10 5.03
C ALA A 112 -5.64 -36.16 3.83
N SER A 113 -5.74 -37.15 2.93
CA SER A 113 -4.85 -37.20 1.74
C SER A 113 -5.04 -36.03 0.74
N PRO A 114 -6.25 -35.64 0.31
CA PRO A 114 -6.40 -34.61 -0.73
C PRO A 114 -6.09 -33.19 -0.22
N GLN A 115 -6.34 -32.91 1.06
CA GLN A 115 -6.02 -31.61 1.64
C GLN A 115 -4.51 -31.40 1.78
N ARG A 116 -3.75 -32.45 2.11
CA ARG A 116 -2.29 -32.39 2.18
C ARG A 116 -1.67 -32.12 0.81
N GLU A 117 -2.14 -32.83 -0.21
CA GLU A 117 -1.68 -32.62 -1.59
C GLU A 117 -2.00 -31.19 -2.09
N ALA A 118 -3.17 -30.65 -1.75
CA ALA A 118 -3.52 -29.27 -2.07
C ALA A 118 -2.62 -28.24 -1.36
N LEU A 119 -2.28 -28.49 -0.09
CA LEU A 119 -1.37 -27.62 0.68
C LEU A 119 0.07 -27.68 0.16
N GLU A 120 0.55 -28.86 -0.22
CA GLU A 120 1.86 -29.03 -0.84
C GLU A 120 1.94 -28.32 -2.20
N ALA A 121 0.90 -28.43 -3.02
CA ALA A 121 0.81 -27.70 -4.29
C ALA A 121 0.79 -26.18 -4.09
N GLN A 122 0.08 -25.69 -3.07
CA GLN A 122 0.07 -24.27 -2.72
C GLN A 122 1.44 -23.78 -2.23
N ALA A 123 2.12 -24.56 -1.38
CA ALA A 123 3.47 -24.24 -0.92
C ALA A 123 4.45 -24.13 -2.10
N ALA A 124 4.43 -25.09 -3.01
CA ALA A 124 5.26 -25.07 -4.21
C ALA A 124 4.93 -23.90 -5.16
N HIS A 125 3.69 -23.41 -5.16
CA HIS A 125 3.31 -22.22 -5.91
C HIS A 125 3.87 -20.93 -5.28
N LEU A 126 3.79 -20.80 -3.95
CA LEU A 126 4.34 -19.66 -3.22
C LEU A 126 5.86 -19.58 -3.36
N GLU A 127 6.57 -20.71 -3.29
CA GLU A 127 8.02 -20.75 -3.52
C GLU A 127 8.40 -20.20 -4.90
N ARG A 128 7.64 -20.55 -5.94
CA ARG A 128 7.86 -20.02 -7.30
C ARG A 128 7.62 -18.51 -7.38
N LEU A 129 6.58 -18.00 -6.72
CA LEU A 129 6.30 -16.57 -6.69
C LEU A 129 7.39 -15.79 -5.95
N ILE A 130 7.88 -16.32 -4.83
CA ILE A 130 8.98 -15.72 -4.06
C ILE A 130 10.27 -15.71 -4.90
N ALA A 131 10.60 -16.81 -5.57
CA ALA A 131 11.76 -16.89 -6.46
C ALA A 131 11.65 -15.87 -7.62
N GLN A 132 10.46 -15.73 -8.22
CA GLN A 132 10.22 -14.77 -9.30
C GLN A 132 10.33 -13.31 -8.82
N ALA A 133 9.83 -13.00 -7.62
CA ALA A 133 9.93 -11.67 -7.03
C ALA A 133 11.40 -11.29 -6.75
N ASN A 134 12.16 -12.23 -6.17
CA ASN A 134 13.59 -12.03 -5.90
C ASN A 134 14.40 -11.83 -7.19
N GLU A 135 14.06 -12.55 -8.25
CA GLU A 135 14.70 -12.36 -9.55
C GLU A 135 14.39 -10.97 -10.13
N LYS A 136 13.15 -10.49 -10.03
CA LYS A 136 12.80 -9.11 -10.44
C LYS A 136 13.53 -8.05 -9.62
N LEU A 137 13.69 -8.25 -8.31
CA LEU A 137 14.46 -7.35 -7.46
C LEU A 137 15.93 -7.28 -7.90
N ARG A 138 16.56 -8.44 -8.17
CA ARG A 138 17.93 -8.47 -8.73
C ARG A 138 18.04 -7.75 -10.06
N GLN A 139 17.03 -7.86 -10.92
CA GLN A 139 17.01 -7.14 -12.21
C GLN A 139 16.92 -5.62 -12.02
N LEU A 140 16.15 -5.14 -11.05
CA LEU A 140 16.06 -3.72 -10.70
C LEU A 140 17.38 -3.21 -10.11
N ASP A 141 18.00 -3.94 -9.18
CA ASP A 141 19.30 -3.57 -8.61
C ASP A 141 20.40 -3.50 -9.68
N ALA A 142 20.39 -4.44 -10.61
CA ALA A 142 21.30 -4.43 -11.76
C ALA A 142 21.02 -3.27 -12.73
N ALA A 143 19.76 -2.83 -12.87
CA ALA A 143 19.40 -1.65 -13.66
C ALA A 143 19.85 -0.35 -12.99
N ILE A 144 19.63 -0.21 -11.68
CA ILE A 144 20.07 0.94 -10.88
C ILE A 144 21.60 1.05 -10.92
N SER A 145 22.31 -0.06 -10.68
CA SER A 145 23.78 -0.09 -10.74
C SER A 145 24.33 0.26 -12.13
N ARG A 146 23.58 -0.05 -13.20
CA ARG A 146 23.93 0.38 -14.57
C ARG A 146 23.70 1.88 -14.75
N ALA A 147 22.61 2.43 -14.22
CA ALA A 147 22.34 3.86 -14.25
C ALA A 147 23.41 4.66 -13.47
N ASP A 148 23.77 4.23 -12.27
CA ASP A 148 24.78 4.89 -11.43
C ASP A 148 26.16 4.91 -12.08
N ARG A 149 26.53 3.83 -12.78
CA ARG A 149 27.77 3.81 -13.57
C ARG A 149 27.76 4.85 -14.67
N LYS A 150 26.64 4.97 -15.41
CA LYS A 150 26.50 5.99 -16.46
C LYS A 150 26.54 7.41 -15.89
N VAL A 151 25.96 7.64 -14.72
CA VAL A 151 26.02 8.93 -14.02
C VAL A 151 27.46 9.27 -13.64
N ARG A 152 28.19 8.31 -13.05
CA ARG A 152 29.62 8.50 -12.71
C ARG A 152 30.49 8.74 -13.94
N GLU A 153 30.23 8.03 -15.04
CA GLU A 153 30.93 8.21 -16.31
C GLU A 153 30.67 9.61 -16.89
N ALA A 154 29.41 10.05 -16.94
CA ALA A 154 29.05 11.40 -17.37
C ALA A 154 29.70 12.49 -16.49
N GLN A 155 29.75 12.27 -15.18
CA GLN A 155 30.38 13.18 -14.23
C GLN A 155 31.91 13.23 -14.43
N ALA A 156 32.56 12.11 -14.73
CA ALA A 156 33.99 12.05 -15.04
C ALA A 156 34.33 12.79 -16.35
N LEU A 157 33.39 12.82 -17.31
CA LEU A 157 33.51 13.59 -18.55
C LEU A 157 33.22 15.09 -18.36
N GLY A 158 32.92 15.55 -17.15
CA GLY A 158 32.60 16.96 -16.86
C GLY A 158 31.22 17.38 -17.38
N ILE A 159 30.36 16.44 -17.76
CA ILE A 159 28.99 16.73 -18.16
C ILE A 159 28.21 17.01 -16.88
N SER A 160 28.02 18.30 -16.58
CA SER A 160 27.20 18.73 -15.44
C SER A 160 25.79 18.20 -15.60
N THR A 161 25.38 17.31 -14.70
CA THR A 161 24.02 16.73 -14.64
C THR A 161 22.93 17.79 -14.45
N SER A 162 23.28 19.04 -14.14
CA SER A 162 22.35 20.18 -14.14
C SER A 162 21.76 20.51 -15.51
N GLN A 163 22.35 20.02 -16.60
CA GLN A 163 21.84 20.20 -17.96
C GLN A 163 21.07 18.98 -18.49
N TRP A 164 20.88 17.93 -17.67
CA TRP A 164 19.93 16.87 -18.01
C TRP A 164 18.51 17.38 -17.81
N ASP A 165 18.06 18.15 -18.80
CA ASP A 165 16.64 18.35 -19.06
C ASP A 165 16.07 16.95 -19.32
N PRO A 166 15.20 16.41 -18.45
CA PRO A 166 14.58 15.12 -18.72
C PRO A 166 13.91 15.26 -20.08
N ALA A 167 14.37 14.47 -21.06
CA ALA A 167 13.87 14.54 -22.42
C ALA A 167 12.34 14.67 -22.37
N PRO A 168 11.73 15.67 -23.03
CA PRO A 168 10.32 15.95 -22.91
C PRO A 168 9.59 14.63 -23.10
N ALA A 169 8.87 14.21 -22.05
CA ALA A 169 8.18 12.94 -22.03
C ALA A 169 7.55 12.73 -23.41
N PRO A 170 7.83 11.60 -24.09
CA PRO A 170 7.46 11.45 -25.50
C PRO A 170 6.00 11.86 -25.64
N ALA A 171 5.74 12.85 -26.49
CA ALA A 171 4.42 13.46 -26.68
C ALA A 171 3.33 12.47 -27.14
N ALA A 172 3.64 11.18 -27.18
CA ALA A 172 2.77 10.05 -27.49
C ALA A 172 1.68 9.75 -26.44
N PHE A 173 1.64 10.44 -25.30
CA PHE A 173 0.49 10.36 -24.36
C PHE A 173 -0.52 11.50 -24.52
N GLN A 174 -0.49 12.23 -25.64
CA GLN A 174 -1.65 13.02 -26.05
C GLN A 174 -2.78 12.09 -26.52
N HIS A 175 -3.66 11.76 -25.58
CA HIS A 175 -5.07 11.50 -25.85
C HIS A 175 -5.39 10.57 -27.03
N THR A 176 -5.13 9.26 -26.90
CA THR A 176 -6.14 8.32 -27.38
C THR A 176 -7.34 8.50 -26.46
N ARG A 177 -8.21 9.47 -26.79
CA ARG A 177 -9.60 9.48 -26.31
C ARG A 177 -10.18 8.15 -26.78
N LEU A 178 -10.15 7.16 -25.89
CA LEU A 178 -10.93 5.96 -26.07
C LEU A 178 -12.37 6.44 -26.34
N PRO A 179 -12.99 6.06 -27.47
CA PRO A 179 -14.39 6.35 -27.70
C PRO A 179 -15.16 5.74 -26.54
N CYS A 180 -15.80 6.58 -25.73
CA CYS A 180 -16.79 6.11 -24.77
C CYS A 180 -17.81 5.28 -25.56
N PRO A 181 -18.08 4.02 -25.19
CA PRO A 181 -19.20 3.32 -25.78
C PRO A 181 -20.45 4.16 -25.49
N GLU A 182 -21.06 4.62 -26.56
CA GLU A 182 -22.32 5.33 -26.62
C GLU A 182 -23.40 4.44 -26.00
N TYR A 183 -23.55 4.55 -24.69
CA TYR A 183 -24.67 3.93 -23.99
C TYR A 183 -25.94 4.66 -24.41
N GLY A 184 -26.65 4.04 -25.35
CA GLY A 184 -28.09 3.88 -25.27
C GLY A 184 -28.88 5.16 -25.07
N ARG A 185 -29.10 5.87 -26.18
CA ARG A 185 -30.25 6.73 -26.43
C ARG A 185 -31.55 6.04 -25.98
N ALA A 186 -32.09 6.41 -24.83
CA ALA A 186 -33.48 6.14 -24.46
C ALA A 186 -34.40 7.21 -25.09
N PRO A 187 -35.58 6.85 -25.59
CA PRO A 187 -36.42 7.73 -26.39
C PRO A 187 -37.20 8.76 -25.56
N ALA A 188 -37.51 9.85 -26.25
CA ALA A 188 -38.24 11.02 -25.79
C ALA A 188 -39.67 10.73 -25.31
N ALA A 189 -40.05 11.36 -24.19
CA ALA A 189 -41.39 11.80 -23.77
C ALA A 189 -41.20 12.57 -22.45
N ALA A 190 -41.76 13.74 -22.12
CA ALA A 190 -42.71 14.66 -22.72
C ALA A 190 -42.56 16.01 -21.97
N PRO A 191 -43.19 17.12 -22.43
CA PRO A 191 -42.97 18.47 -21.89
C PRO A 191 -43.98 18.84 -20.80
N VAL A 192 -43.50 19.43 -19.70
CA VAL A 192 -44.31 20.15 -18.69
C VAL A 192 -43.42 21.30 -18.17
N ALA A 193 -43.51 22.49 -18.75
CA ALA A 193 -44.39 23.60 -18.36
C ALA A 193 -44.09 24.16 -16.96
N ALA A 194 -43.68 25.44 -16.97
CA ALA A 194 -43.88 26.48 -15.96
C ALA A 194 -43.26 26.33 -14.55
N VAL A 195 -42.12 26.99 -14.34
CA VAL A 195 -41.78 27.78 -13.14
C VAL A 195 -40.84 28.90 -13.62
N GLU A 196 -41.33 30.09 -13.95
CA GLU A 196 -41.57 31.22 -13.04
C GLU A 196 -40.27 31.89 -12.54
N ALA A 197 -40.09 33.12 -13.04
CA ALA A 197 -39.11 34.17 -12.77
C ALA A 197 -38.12 34.02 -11.59
N LEU A 198 -36.82 33.99 -11.92
CA LEU A 198 -35.73 34.35 -11.00
C LEU A 198 -35.40 35.84 -11.12
N PRO A 199 -35.33 36.59 -10.00
CA PRO A 199 -34.95 38.00 -9.99
C PRO A 199 -33.45 38.22 -10.24
N SER A 200 -33.17 39.38 -10.81
CA SER A 200 -31.87 39.96 -11.16
C SER A 200 -30.80 39.78 -10.07
N ARG A 201 -29.72 39.10 -10.44
CA ARG A 201 -28.48 38.96 -9.64
C ARG A 201 -27.73 40.31 -9.65
N PRO A 202 -27.48 40.97 -8.50
CA PRO A 202 -26.63 42.15 -8.45
C PRO A 202 -25.17 41.75 -8.69
N GLU A 203 -24.51 42.46 -9.60
CA GLU A 203 -23.06 42.42 -9.77
C GLU A 203 -22.35 42.83 -8.47
N PRO A 204 -21.41 42.03 -7.95
CA PRO A 204 -20.46 42.54 -6.97
C PRO A 204 -19.38 43.35 -7.71
N ALA A 205 -19.41 44.65 -7.50
CA ALA A 205 -18.35 45.57 -7.88
C ALA A 205 -16.99 45.09 -7.33
N PHE A 206 -16.07 44.77 -8.24
CA PHE A 206 -14.65 44.57 -7.94
C PHE A 206 -14.00 45.92 -7.62
N ALA A 207 -14.21 46.42 -6.39
CA ALA A 207 -13.44 47.53 -5.83
C ALA A 207 -12.38 46.97 -4.87
N GLY A 208 -11.12 47.29 -5.15
CA GLY A 208 -9.94 46.61 -4.63
C GLY A 208 -9.73 46.66 -3.12
N ALA A 209 -9.23 45.54 -2.58
CA ALA A 209 -8.55 45.46 -1.28
C ALA A 209 -7.83 44.11 -1.11
N HIS A 210 -6.87 43.77 -1.98
CA HIS A 210 -5.94 42.66 -1.71
C HIS A 210 -4.48 43.13 -1.72
N ALA A 211 -4.23 44.28 -1.09
CA ALA A 211 -2.94 44.54 -0.45
C ALA A 211 -2.96 43.88 0.93
N SER A 212 -2.96 42.55 0.98
CA SER A 212 -2.62 41.82 2.20
C SER A 212 -1.11 41.69 2.26
N THR A 213 -0.44 42.80 2.55
CA THR A 213 0.91 42.82 3.10
C THR A 213 0.84 42.28 4.53
N ALA A 214 0.56 40.99 4.65
CA ALA A 214 0.73 40.26 5.89
C ALA A 214 2.21 40.37 6.27
N ARG A 215 2.46 41.11 7.35
CA ARG A 215 3.72 41.10 8.10
C ARG A 215 4.26 39.66 8.17
N PRO A 216 5.56 39.42 7.97
CA PRO A 216 6.19 38.13 8.29
C PRO A 216 6.20 37.96 9.81
N GLY A 217 5.01 37.74 10.38
CA GLY A 217 4.81 37.38 11.76
C GLY A 217 5.14 35.90 11.89
N VAL A 218 6.14 35.60 12.72
CA VAL A 218 6.34 34.34 13.44
C VAL A 218 5.47 33.21 12.90
N GLN A 219 5.95 32.52 11.86
CA GLN A 219 5.27 31.32 11.39
C GLN A 219 5.22 30.36 12.57
N ARG A 220 4.02 30.22 13.13
CA ARG A 220 3.73 29.32 14.22
C ARG A 220 4.09 27.94 13.70
N VAL A 221 5.21 27.39 14.15
CA VAL A 221 5.73 26.12 13.68
C VAL A 221 4.61 25.09 13.77
N ASP A 222 4.27 24.51 12.63
CA ASP A 222 3.19 23.54 12.52
C ASP A 222 3.36 22.43 13.56
N ALA A 223 2.25 22.00 14.15
CA ALA A 223 2.26 20.97 15.20
C ALA A 223 2.93 19.67 14.70
N LEU A 224 2.77 19.35 13.41
CA LEU A 224 3.44 18.23 12.76
C LEU A 224 4.96 18.39 12.75
N THR A 225 5.46 19.54 12.30
CA THR A 225 6.90 19.84 12.23
C THR A 225 7.57 19.69 13.59
N ARG A 226 6.90 20.17 14.66
CA ARG A 226 7.39 19.99 16.03
C ARG A 226 7.50 18.51 16.41
N ARG A 227 6.48 17.70 16.10
CA ARG A 227 6.45 16.27 16.38
C ARG A 227 7.53 15.50 15.61
N VAL A 228 7.79 15.89 14.35
CA VAL A 228 8.87 15.32 13.53
C VAL A 228 10.24 15.58 14.16
N TYR A 229 10.49 16.80 14.65
CA TYR A 229 11.75 17.12 15.32
C TYR A 229 11.91 16.41 16.66
N GLU A 230 10.86 16.29 17.47
CA GLU A 230 10.89 15.52 18.72
C GLU A 230 11.28 14.05 18.49
N LEU A 231 10.71 13.40 17.46
CA LEU A 231 11.03 12.01 17.13
C LEU A 231 12.43 11.85 16.52
N ALA A 232 12.87 12.82 15.70
CA ALA A 232 14.23 12.83 15.19
C ALA A 232 15.28 13.03 16.30
N ASP A 233 14.99 13.88 17.29
CA ASP A 233 15.83 14.07 18.48
C ASP A 233 15.87 12.83 19.38
N ALA A 234 14.82 11.99 19.32
CA ALA A 234 14.81 10.66 19.93
C ALA A 234 15.60 9.61 19.13
N GLY A 235 16.19 9.97 17.98
CA GLY A 235 17.04 9.11 17.17
C GLY A 235 16.30 8.21 16.18
N LEU A 236 15.01 8.45 15.92
CA LEU A 236 14.26 7.68 14.92
C LEU A 236 14.64 8.10 13.48
N SER A 237 14.63 7.13 12.57
CA SER A 237 14.83 7.38 11.14
C SER A 237 13.59 7.97 10.47
N SER A 238 13.75 8.65 9.33
CA SER A 238 12.65 9.27 8.58
C SER A 238 11.52 8.28 8.23
N VAL A 239 11.86 7.02 7.95
CA VAL A 239 10.90 5.96 7.61
C VAL A 239 10.06 5.57 8.83
N GLU A 240 10.69 5.44 10.00
CA GLU A 240 9.99 5.12 11.25
C GLU A 240 9.08 6.27 11.69
N ILE A 241 9.56 7.52 11.58
CA ILE A 241 8.76 8.73 11.86
C ILE A 241 7.54 8.78 10.94
N ALA A 242 7.72 8.53 9.65
CA ALA A 242 6.64 8.49 8.67
C ALA A 242 5.60 7.42 9.00
N SER A 243 6.04 6.22 9.39
CA SER A 243 5.14 5.14 9.82
C SER A 243 4.36 5.50 11.09
N GLN A 244 5.02 6.10 12.08
CA GLN A 244 4.40 6.44 13.37
C GLN A 244 3.41 7.60 13.27
N LEU A 245 3.69 8.58 12.41
CA LEU A 245 2.81 9.73 12.15
C LEU A 245 1.79 9.48 11.03
N GLN A 246 1.84 8.32 10.37
CA GLN A 246 1.03 7.98 9.18
C GLN A 246 1.17 9.04 8.07
N GLU A 247 2.39 9.51 7.86
CA GLU A 247 2.75 10.54 6.89
C GLU A 247 3.68 9.99 5.80
N HIS A 248 3.83 10.71 4.69
CA HIS A 248 4.73 10.28 3.61
C HIS A 248 6.20 10.51 3.97
N THR A 249 7.06 9.51 3.77
CA THR A 249 8.51 9.59 4.06
C THR A 249 9.17 10.82 3.43
N GLY A 250 8.85 11.15 2.18
CA GLY A 250 9.44 12.32 1.51
C GLY A 250 9.06 13.66 2.14
N LYS A 251 7.87 13.76 2.77
CA LYS A 251 7.45 14.96 3.50
C LYS A 251 8.26 15.12 4.79
N ILE A 252 8.53 14.00 5.47
CA ILE A 252 9.38 13.97 6.67
C ILE A 252 10.82 14.34 6.31
N ASP A 253 11.38 13.75 5.26
CA ASP A 253 12.73 14.08 4.77
C ASP A 253 12.86 15.57 4.41
N LEU A 254 11.85 16.15 3.77
CA LEU A 254 11.83 17.57 3.46
C LEU A 254 11.85 18.43 4.74
N ILE A 255 11.02 18.11 5.73
CA ILE A 255 10.98 18.84 7.02
C ILE A 255 12.32 18.74 7.76
N LEU A 256 12.96 17.57 7.74
CA LEU A 256 14.28 17.35 8.35
C LEU A 256 15.39 18.08 7.59
N ALA A 257 15.35 18.08 6.26
CA ALA A 257 16.31 18.81 5.42
C ALA A 257 16.24 20.33 5.65
N LEU A 258 15.04 20.87 5.93
CA LEU A 258 14.85 22.27 6.27
C LEU A 258 15.40 22.66 7.65
N ARG A 259 15.62 21.69 8.57
CA ARG A 259 16.16 21.94 9.91
C ARG A 259 17.66 22.29 9.89
N GLY A 260 18.40 21.71 8.94
CA GLY A 260 19.87 21.75 8.90
C GLY A 260 20.46 22.91 8.09
N ARG A 261 19.64 23.88 7.66
CA ARG A 261 20.07 25.10 6.97
C ARG A 261 19.89 26.30 7.87
#